data_AF-A0A1J3JI80-F1
#
_entry.id   AF-A0A1J3JI80-F1
#
_cell.length_a   1.000
_cell.length_b   1.000
_cell.length_c   1.000
_cell.angle_alpha   90.00
_cell.angle_beta   90.00
_cell.angle_gamma   90.00
#
_symmetry.space_group_name_H-M   'P 1'
#
loop_
_entity.id
_entity.type
_entity.pdbx_description
1 polymer ?
#
loop_
_entity_poly.entity_id
_entity_poly.type
_entity_poly.pdbx_seq_one_letter_code
_entity_poly.pdbx_strand_id
1 'polypeptide(L)'
;MELFRQRGLEATVKVLSTFDSQNFDEVIVEVSIPSSLLMSQNFPVETVVGSHLQAAVTMKTLNGASFSRCDAFNSLIKWKTGSESFVIANATSEMMMLDELRSMESGPPCSRAYIYTSSPGRTMLQATLAKEFHYFDKSLSDSIDLKATLSIGAYLPPSVRQDSDGNH
;
A
#
# COMPACT_ATOMS: atom_id res chain seq x y z
N MET A 1 -21.55 26.47 -8.89
CA MET A 1 -20.90 26.53 -7.55
C MET A 1 -21.37 25.29 -6.81
N GLU A 2 -20.49 24.33 -6.57
CA GLU A 2 -20.80 23.10 -5.83
C GLU A 2 -20.68 23.37 -4.33
N LEU A 3 -21.69 22.99 -3.55
CA LEU A 3 -21.68 23.11 -2.10
C LEU A 3 -21.46 21.71 -1.51
N PHE A 4 -20.31 21.52 -0.87
CA PHE A 4 -19.96 20.29 -0.16
C PHE A 4 -20.24 20.48 1.33
N ARG A 5 -21.02 19.56 1.91
CA ARG A 5 -21.23 19.49 3.36
C ARG A 5 -20.94 18.08 3.85
N GLN A 6 -20.02 17.96 4.80
CA GLN A 6 -19.64 16.68 5.40
C GLN A 6 -20.12 16.60 6.85
N ARG A 7 -20.76 15.49 7.22
CA ARG A 7 -21.18 15.15 8.59
C ARG A 7 -20.77 13.70 8.87
N GLY A 8 -19.73 13.51 9.69
CA GLY A 8 -19.18 12.17 9.94
C GLY A 8 -18.69 11.49 8.65
N LEU A 9 -19.15 10.25 8.43
CA LEU A 9 -18.86 9.44 7.25
C LEU A 9 -19.81 9.69 6.07
N GLU A 10 -20.59 10.76 6.10
CA GLU A 10 -21.53 11.09 5.05
C GLU A 10 -21.20 12.47 4.47
N ALA A 11 -21.14 12.56 3.15
CA ALA A 11 -20.93 13.79 2.41
C ALA A 11 -22.11 14.05 1.48
N THR A 12 -22.69 15.23 1.57
CA THR A 12 -23.75 15.68 0.68
C THR A 12 -23.14 16.52 -0.43
N VAL A 13 -23.37 16.11 -1.68
CA VAL A 13 -22.99 16.84 -2.88
C VAL A 13 -24.24 17.45 -3.48
N LYS A 14 -24.28 18.79 -3.55
CA LYS A 14 -25.40 19.54 -4.11
C LYS A 14 -24.98 20.27 -5.38
N VAL A 15 -25.66 19.98 -6.49
CA VAL A 15 -25.49 20.64 -7.78
C VAL A 15 -26.61 21.66 -7.94
N LEU A 16 -26.25 22.94 -8.13
CA LEU A 16 -27.19 24.04 -8.25
C LEU A 16 -27.16 24.61 -9.67
N SER A 17 -28.34 24.90 -10.22
CA SER A 17 -28.44 25.69 -11.45
C SER A 17 -27.87 27.10 -11.24
N THR A 18 -27.13 27.60 -12.23
CA THR A 18 -26.59 28.96 -12.22
C THR A 18 -27.65 30.03 -12.35
N PHE A 19 -28.83 29.68 -12.88
CA PHE A 19 -29.92 30.62 -13.17
C PHE A 19 -31.07 30.55 -12.17
N ASP A 20 -31.16 29.46 -11.39
CA ASP A 20 -32.19 29.26 -10.38
C ASP A 20 -31.65 28.42 -9.22
N SER A 21 -31.41 29.05 -8.07
CA SER A 21 -30.89 28.38 -6.87
C SER A 21 -31.88 27.39 -6.23
N GLN A 22 -33.15 27.40 -6.64
CA GLN A 22 -34.14 26.43 -6.21
C GLN A 22 -34.13 25.16 -7.06
N ASN A 23 -33.52 25.21 -8.26
CA ASN A 23 -33.34 24.04 -9.10
C ASN A 23 -31.99 23.38 -8.77
N PHE A 24 -32.06 22.26 -8.05
CA PHE A 24 -30.88 21.53 -7.62
C PHE A 24 -31.11 20.01 -7.60
N ASP A 25 -30.02 19.28 -7.81
CA ASP A 25 -29.91 17.87 -7.51
C ASP A 25 -28.99 17.67 -6.30
N GLU A 26 -29.31 16.66 -5.49
CA GLU A 26 -28.57 16.32 -4.27
C GLU A 26 -28.27 14.83 -4.23
N VAL A 27 -27.00 14.49 -3.98
CA VAL A 27 -26.54 13.12 -3.81
C VAL A 27 -25.82 12.99 -2.48
N ILE A 28 -26.15 11.92 -1.77
CA ILE A 28 -25.49 11.54 -0.53
C ILE A 28 -24.40 10.51 -0.86
N VAL A 29 -23.19 10.75 -0.38
CA VAL A 29 -22.00 9.92 -0.59
C VAL A 29 -21.50 9.42 0.75
N GLU A 30 -21.41 8.10 0.90
CA GLU A 30 -20.76 7.48 2.06
C GLU A 30 -19.24 7.53 1.90
N VAL A 31 -18.56 7.99 2.94
CA VAL A 31 -17.11 8.09 3.05
C VAL A 31 -16.61 6.89 3.84
N SER A 32 -15.88 6.01 3.18
CA SER A 32 -15.29 4.84 3.83
C SER A 32 -13.94 5.15 4.45
N ILE A 33 -13.73 4.65 5.67
CA ILE A 33 -12.46 4.67 6.39
C ILE A 33 -11.79 3.29 6.28
N PRO A 34 -10.46 3.22 6.01
CA PRO A 34 -9.75 1.94 6.05
C PRO A 34 -9.74 1.36 7.47
N SER A 35 -10.07 0.08 7.59
CA SER A 35 -10.07 -0.68 8.85
C SER A 35 -8.87 -1.62 8.97
N SER A 36 -8.24 -1.97 7.85
CA SER A 36 -7.11 -2.89 7.82
C SER A 36 -6.16 -2.57 6.67
N LEU A 37 -4.88 -2.82 6.93
CA LEU A 37 -3.78 -2.73 5.97
C LEU A 37 -3.22 -4.14 5.78
N LEU A 38 -3.07 -4.57 4.54
CA LEU A 38 -2.71 -5.96 4.20
C LEU A 38 -1.53 -5.97 3.22
N MET A 39 -0.53 -6.82 3.50
CA MET A 39 0.55 -7.11 2.55
C MET A 39 0.01 -7.93 1.38
N SER A 40 0.27 -7.46 0.17
CA SER A 40 -0.06 -8.19 -1.05
C SER A 40 0.81 -9.45 -1.13
N GLN A 41 0.18 -10.59 -1.37
CA GLN A 41 0.83 -11.91 -1.38
C GLN A 41 1.42 -12.28 -2.73
N ASN A 42 1.23 -11.43 -3.76
CA ASN A 42 1.62 -11.74 -5.14
C ASN A 42 3.10 -11.40 -5.44
N PHE A 43 3.84 -10.98 -4.42
CA PHE A 43 5.25 -10.59 -4.55
C PHE A 43 6.18 -11.63 -3.92
N PRO A 44 7.36 -11.87 -4.53
CA PRO A 44 8.38 -12.73 -3.93
C PRO A 44 8.79 -12.23 -2.54
N VAL A 45 9.00 -13.16 -1.61
CA VAL A 45 9.48 -12.86 -0.25
C VAL A 45 10.99 -13.06 -0.08
N GLU A 46 11.65 -13.70 -1.03
CA GLU A 46 13.09 -13.97 -0.99
C GLU A 46 13.76 -13.65 -2.33
N THR A 47 15.01 -13.16 -2.28
CA THR A 47 15.81 -12.81 -3.47
C THR A 47 17.29 -13.09 -3.25
N VAL A 48 18.09 -12.97 -4.30
CA VAL A 48 19.56 -13.06 -4.20
C VAL A 48 20.12 -11.76 -3.62
N VAL A 49 21.19 -11.86 -2.82
CA VAL A 49 21.95 -10.69 -2.37
C VAL A 49 22.42 -9.86 -3.57
N GLY A 50 22.32 -8.53 -3.45
CA GLY A 50 22.61 -7.57 -4.53
C GLY A 50 21.40 -7.29 -5.43
N SER A 51 20.21 -7.80 -5.10
CA SER A 51 18.97 -7.60 -5.86
C SER A 51 17.89 -6.89 -5.04
N HIS A 52 16.73 -6.68 -5.67
CA HIS A 52 15.58 -6.00 -5.10
C HIS A 52 14.42 -6.97 -4.87
N LEU A 53 13.75 -6.81 -3.73
CA LEU A 53 12.41 -7.31 -3.49
C LEU A 53 11.40 -6.22 -3.75
N GLN A 54 10.18 -6.64 -4.07
CA GLN A 54 9.05 -5.75 -4.17
C GLN A 54 8.02 -6.15 -3.11
N ALA A 55 7.37 -5.16 -2.52
CA ALA A 55 6.23 -5.36 -1.66
C ALA A 55 5.17 -4.31 -1.96
N ALA A 56 3.92 -4.65 -1.67
CA ALA A 56 2.83 -3.71 -1.80
C ALA A 56 1.80 -3.96 -0.71
N VAL A 57 1.03 -2.92 -0.39
CA VAL A 57 -0.10 -3.03 0.53
C VAL A 57 -1.41 -2.63 -0.13
N THR A 58 -2.47 -3.30 0.30
CA THR A 58 -3.86 -2.95 0.00
C THR A 58 -4.58 -2.61 1.29
N MET A 59 -5.69 -1.90 1.19
CA MET A 59 -6.54 -1.58 2.33
C MET A 59 -7.93 -2.14 2.14
N LYS A 60 -8.58 -2.46 3.26
CA LYS A 60 -9.99 -2.85 3.28
C LYS A 60 -10.80 -2.00 4.25
N THR A 61 -12.09 -1.87 3.98
CA THR A 61 -13.08 -1.25 4.85
C THR A 61 -13.50 -2.22 5.96
N LEU A 62 -14.25 -1.73 6.95
CA LEU A 62 -14.82 -2.58 8.02
C LEU A 62 -15.64 -3.75 7.47
N ASN A 63 -16.30 -3.57 6.33
CA ASN A 63 -17.10 -4.60 5.66
C ASN A 63 -16.26 -5.54 4.78
N GLY A 64 -14.93 -5.43 4.82
CA GLY A 64 -14.02 -6.26 4.05
C GLY A 64 -13.89 -5.89 2.56
N ALA A 65 -14.54 -4.81 2.12
CA ALA A 65 -14.43 -4.33 0.75
C ALA A 65 -13.05 -3.70 0.52
N SER A 66 -12.44 -3.99 -0.64
CA SER A 66 -11.14 -3.42 -1.03
C SER A 66 -11.32 -2.02 -1.61
N PHE A 67 -10.35 -1.15 -1.36
CA PHE A 67 -10.31 0.16 -2.02
C PHE A 67 -9.91 0.02 -3.48
N SER A 68 -10.63 0.70 -4.38
CA SER A 68 -10.28 0.75 -5.81
C SER A 68 -9.12 1.70 -6.10
N ARG A 69 -8.96 2.74 -5.28
CA ARG A 69 -7.85 3.71 -5.30
C ARG A 69 -7.54 4.17 -3.89
N CYS A 70 -6.29 4.59 -3.66
CA CYS A 70 -5.80 4.98 -2.34
C CYS A 70 -5.04 6.31 -2.37
N ASP A 71 -5.38 7.20 -3.31
CA ASP A 71 -4.68 8.47 -3.54
C ASP A 71 -4.58 9.32 -2.27
N ALA A 72 -5.64 9.31 -1.44
CA ALA A 72 -5.69 10.04 -0.17
C ALA A 72 -4.85 9.46 0.98
N PHE A 73 -4.29 8.25 0.80
CA PHE A 73 -3.59 7.49 1.84
C PHE A 73 -2.19 7.04 1.44
N ASN A 74 -1.86 6.97 0.15
CA ASN A 74 -0.59 6.45 -0.33
C ASN A 74 0.62 7.13 0.35
N SER A 75 0.63 8.47 0.40
CA SER A 75 1.70 9.26 1.02
C SER A 75 1.80 9.12 2.54
N LEU A 76 0.76 8.59 3.19
CA LEU A 76 0.70 8.37 4.63
C LEU A 76 1.22 6.97 5.02
N ILE A 77 1.41 6.08 4.04
CA ILE A 77 1.95 4.75 4.26
C ILE A 77 3.47 4.85 4.34
N LYS A 78 4.01 4.47 5.50
CA LYS A 78 5.45 4.44 5.76
C LYS A 78 5.95 3.00 5.79
N TRP A 79 7.11 2.77 5.19
CA TRP A 79 7.76 1.47 5.12
C TRP A 79 9.01 1.45 5.99
N LYS A 80 9.26 0.34 6.66
CA LYS A 80 10.49 0.10 7.42
C LYS A 80 10.87 -1.38 7.41
N THR A 81 12.16 -1.64 7.55
CA THR A 81 12.74 -2.97 7.73
C THR A 81 13.34 -3.10 9.12
N GLY A 82 13.48 -4.33 9.62
CA GLY A 82 14.13 -4.61 10.89
C GLY A 82 15.65 -4.80 10.79
N SER A 83 16.24 -4.60 9.62
CA SER A 83 17.66 -4.85 9.35
C SER A 83 18.22 -3.82 8.39
N GLU A 84 19.39 -3.28 8.72
CA GLU A 84 20.18 -2.37 7.87
C GLU A 84 20.62 -3.02 6.54
N SER A 85 20.57 -4.34 6.44
CA SER A 85 20.88 -5.06 5.21
C SER A 85 19.75 -5.05 4.17
N PHE A 86 18.57 -4.58 4.57
CA PHE A 86 17.38 -4.49 3.74
C PHE A 86 16.98 -3.02 3.67
N VAL A 87 17.34 -2.34 2.59
CA VAL A 87 17.18 -0.89 2.47
C VAL A 87 15.97 -0.57 1.61
N ILE A 88 15.05 0.26 2.12
CA ILE A 88 13.95 0.78 1.30
C ILE A 88 14.55 1.69 0.22
N ALA A 89 14.44 1.27 -1.03
CA ALA A 89 14.98 1.96 -2.19
C ALA A 89 13.90 2.79 -2.89
N ASN A 90 14.32 3.87 -3.55
CA ASN A 90 13.44 4.63 -4.44
C ASN A 90 13.16 3.81 -5.70
N ALA A 91 11.92 3.84 -6.17
CA ALA A 91 11.56 3.20 -7.43
C ALA A 91 12.28 3.87 -8.60
N THR A 92 13.02 3.10 -9.40
CA THR A 92 13.50 3.57 -10.70
C THR A 92 12.42 3.38 -11.76
N SER A 93 12.54 4.11 -12.88
CA SER A 93 11.55 4.03 -13.99
C SER A 93 11.37 2.61 -14.54
N GLU A 94 12.43 1.80 -14.55
CA GLU A 94 12.37 0.41 -15.03
C GLU A 94 11.62 -0.51 -14.08
N MET A 95 11.79 -0.30 -12.76
CA MET A 95 11.07 -1.06 -11.74
C MET A 95 9.56 -0.79 -11.79
N MET A 96 9.17 0.46 -12.08
CA MET A 96 7.75 0.84 -12.24
C MET A 96 7.08 0.20 -13.46
N MET A 97 7.81 -0.05 -14.55
CA MET A 97 7.28 -0.71 -15.76
C MET A 97 6.99 -2.21 -15.55
N LEU A 98 7.89 -2.93 -14.87
CA LEU A 98 7.68 -4.35 -14.51
C LEU A 98 6.48 -4.57 -13.58
N ASP A 99 6.11 -3.53 -12.86
CA ASP A 99 5.11 -3.50 -11.82
C ASP A 99 3.68 -3.29 -12.36
N GLU A 100 3.51 -2.52 -13.45
CA GLU A 100 2.23 -2.40 -14.17
C GLU A 100 1.80 -3.74 -14.79
N LEU A 101 2.75 -4.52 -15.30
CA LEU A 101 2.51 -5.84 -15.89
C LEU A 101 2.00 -6.86 -14.86
N ARG A 102 2.38 -6.73 -13.58
CA ARG A 102 2.04 -7.68 -12.51
C ARG A 102 0.77 -7.31 -11.73
N SER A 103 0.25 -6.09 -11.87
CA SER A 103 -0.88 -5.62 -11.06
C SER A 103 -2.28 -5.90 -11.63
N MET A 104 -2.38 -6.62 -12.76
CA MET A 104 -3.66 -6.85 -13.44
C MET A 104 -4.66 -7.73 -12.67
N GLU A 105 -4.23 -8.53 -11.67
CA GLU A 105 -5.10 -9.53 -11.04
C GLU A 105 -5.71 -9.13 -9.68
N SER A 106 -5.21 -8.10 -8.99
CA SER A 106 -5.59 -7.81 -7.59
C SER A 106 -6.06 -6.37 -7.31
N GLY A 107 -6.27 -5.57 -8.34
CA GLY A 107 -6.48 -4.12 -8.21
C GLY A 107 -5.19 -3.38 -7.84
N PRO A 108 -5.12 -2.05 -8.07
CA PRO A 108 -3.91 -1.30 -7.83
C PRO A 108 -3.61 -1.26 -6.32
N PRO A 109 -2.37 -1.55 -5.90
CA PRO A 109 -2.00 -1.45 -4.51
C PRO A 109 -2.03 0.00 -4.04
N CYS A 110 -2.32 0.19 -2.77
CA CYS A 110 -2.39 1.51 -2.14
C CYS A 110 -1.03 2.17 -1.97
N SER A 111 0.02 1.36 -1.75
CA SER A 111 1.41 1.81 -1.68
C SER A 111 2.32 0.63 -2.00
N ARG A 112 3.51 0.94 -2.51
CA ARG A 112 4.53 -0.03 -2.91
C ARG A 112 5.87 0.34 -2.27
N ALA A 113 6.68 -0.68 -2.04
CA ALA A 113 8.06 -0.53 -1.61
C ALA A 113 8.97 -1.42 -2.44
N TYR A 114 10.16 -0.90 -2.72
CA TYR A 114 11.27 -1.63 -3.30
C TYR A 114 12.34 -1.77 -2.23
N ILE A 115 12.86 -2.98 -2.04
CA ILE A 115 13.77 -3.28 -0.95
C ILE A 115 15.05 -3.85 -1.54
N TYR A 116 16.13 -3.08 -1.50
CA TYR A 116 17.45 -3.54 -1.88
C TYR A 116 18.03 -4.43 -0.78
N THR A 117 18.65 -5.54 -1.16
CA THR A 117 19.22 -6.53 -0.24
C THR A 117 20.74 -6.55 -0.36
N SER A 118 21.46 -6.11 0.67
CA SER A 118 22.93 -5.99 0.64
C SER A 118 23.68 -7.16 1.27
N SER A 119 23.02 -7.96 2.10
CA SER A 119 23.63 -9.12 2.77
C SER A 119 22.61 -10.25 2.94
N PRO A 120 23.07 -11.52 3.09
CA PRO A 120 22.17 -12.64 3.28
C PRO A 120 21.54 -12.59 4.69
N GLY A 121 20.30 -13.05 4.80
CA GLY A 121 19.59 -13.09 6.07
C GLY A 121 18.09 -12.98 5.89
N ARG A 122 17.39 -12.77 7.00
CA ARG A 122 15.94 -12.53 7.03
C ARG A 122 15.62 -11.33 7.89
N THR A 123 14.56 -10.61 7.54
CA THR A 123 14.05 -9.48 8.32
C THR A 123 12.54 -9.36 8.20
N MET A 124 11.94 -8.56 9.08
CA MET A 124 10.54 -8.18 8.99
C MET A 124 10.41 -6.85 8.26
N LEU A 125 9.69 -6.86 7.16
CA LEU A 125 9.19 -5.67 6.49
C LEU A 125 7.88 -5.23 7.16
N GLN A 126 7.74 -3.95 7.43
CA GLN A 126 6.55 -3.37 8.02
C GLN A 126 6.07 -2.16 7.22
N ALA A 127 4.78 -2.12 6.94
CA ALA A 127 4.06 -0.94 6.46
C ALA A 127 3.14 -0.42 7.56
N THR A 128 3.09 0.90 7.74
CA THR A 128 2.21 1.57 8.70
C THR A 128 1.46 2.72 8.07
N LEU A 129 0.18 2.85 8.38
CA LEU A 129 -0.66 3.99 8.05
C LEU A 129 -1.09 4.66 9.35
N ALA A 130 -0.69 5.91 9.55
CA ALA A 130 -1.16 6.73 10.65
C ALA A 130 -1.85 7.98 10.11
N LYS A 131 -3.10 8.24 10.55
CA LYS A 131 -3.83 9.46 10.19
C LYS A 131 -4.76 9.89 11.32
N GLU A 132 -4.64 11.15 11.71
CA GLU A 132 -5.60 11.81 12.57
C GLU A 132 -6.71 12.44 11.73
N PHE A 133 -7.96 12.18 12.09
CA PHE A 133 -9.10 12.81 11.45
C PHE A 133 -9.63 13.93 12.32
N HIS A 134 -9.50 15.16 11.84
CA HIS A 134 -10.18 16.30 12.45
C HIS A 134 -11.58 16.43 11.81
N TYR A 135 -12.52 15.57 12.22
CA TYR A 135 -13.92 15.75 11.85
C TYR A 135 -14.55 16.85 12.70
N PHE A 136 -15.48 17.61 12.12
CA PHE A 136 -16.26 18.65 12.81
C PHE A 136 -17.19 18.08 13.90
N ASP A 137 -17.36 16.76 13.98
CA ASP A 137 -18.18 16.09 14.99
C ASP A 137 -17.33 15.21 15.91
N LYS A 138 -17.43 15.50 17.21
CA LYS A 138 -16.54 15.01 18.29
C LYS A 138 -16.65 13.51 18.57
N SER A 139 -17.61 12.81 17.96
CA SER A 139 -17.92 11.41 18.22
C SER A 139 -17.12 10.40 17.39
N LEU A 140 -16.38 10.85 16.38
CA LEU A 140 -15.57 10.01 15.46
C LEU A 140 -14.11 10.50 15.38
N SER A 141 -13.62 11.13 16.45
CA SER A 141 -12.20 11.54 16.61
C SER A 141 -11.28 10.33 16.85
N ASP A 142 -11.42 9.29 16.05
CA ASP A 142 -10.53 8.14 16.10
C ASP A 142 -9.37 8.36 15.12
N SER A 143 -8.16 8.28 15.64
CA SER A 143 -6.97 8.15 14.81
C SER A 143 -6.93 6.75 14.20
N ILE A 144 -6.50 6.67 12.96
CA ILE A 144 -6.18 5.39 12.33
C ILE A 144 -4.72 5.11 12.57
N ASP A 145 -4.43 3.94 13.15
CA ASP A 145 -3.09 3.34 13.18
C ASP A 145 -3.20 1.89 12.70
N LEU A 146 -2.86 1.68 11.43
CA LEU A 146 -2.89 0.35 10.80
C LEU A 146 -1.47 -0.10 10.48
N LYS A 147 -1.24 -1.39 10.66
CA LYS A 147 0.05 -2.03 10.43
C LYS A 147 -0.10 -3.32 9.65
N ALA A 148 0.78 -3.51 8.67
CA ALA A 148 0.96 -4.77 7.97
C ALA A 148 2.42 -5.19 8.04
N THR A 149 2.68 -6.51 8.11
CA THR A 149 4.04 -7.04 8.23
C THR A 149 4.24 -8.27 7.36
N LEU A 150 5.44 -8.43 6.82
CA LEU A 150 5.85 -9.57 6.00
C LEU A 150 7.28 -9.98 6.35
N SER A 151 7.55 -11.28 6.44
CA SER A 151 8.91 -11.80 6.57
C SER A 151 9.55 -11.88 5.20
N ILE A 152 10.73 -11.29 5.04
CA ILE A 152 11.49 -11.29 3.79
C ILE A 152 12.91 -11.78 4.01
N GLY A 153 13.56 -12.27 2.95
CA GLY A 153 14.91 -12.82 3.03
C GLY A 153 15.78 -12.57 1.81
N ALA A 154 17.07 -12.71 2.01
CA ALA A 154 18.08 -12.67 0.97
C ALA A 154 19.04 -13.86 1.13
N TYR A 155 19.39 -14.51 0.01
CA TYR A 155 20.28 -15.67 0.01
C TYR A 155 21.49 -15.44 -0.90
N LEU A 156 22.59 -16.13 -0.60
CA LEU A 156 23.78 -16.13 -1.45
C LEU A 156 23.52 -17.00 -2.69
N PRO A 157 24.00 -16.60 -3.88
CA PRO A 157 23.89 -17.42 -5.07
C PRO A 157 24.52 -18.80 -4.84
N PRO A 158 23.84 -19.90 -5.21
CA PRO A 158 24.42 -21.23 -5.07
C PRO A 158 25.64 -21.39 -5.98
N SER A 159 26.73 -21.95 -5.45
CA SER A 159 27.91 -22.32 -6.25
C SER A 159 27.86 -23.80 -6.59
N VAL A 160 27.88 -24.15 -7.87
CA VAL A 160 28.04 -25.55 -8.31
C VAL A 160 29.52 -25.91 -8.29
N ARG A 161 29.87 -27.01 -7.61
CA ARG A 161 31.21 -27.58 -7.65
C ARG A 161 31.11 -29.00 -8.23
N GLN A 162 32.04 -29.34 -9.11
CA GLN A 162 32.17 -30.71 -9.61
C GLN A 162 32.77 -31.56 -8.47
N ASP A 163 32.02 -32.57 -8.03
CA ASP A 163 32.38 -33.42 -6.90
C ASP A 163 33.35 -34.55 -7.29
N SER A 164 33.34 -34.95 -8.57
CA SER A 164 34.28 -35.94 -9.13
C SER A 164 34.40 -35.78 -10.65
N ASP A 165 35.56 -36.09 -11.20
CA ASP A 165 35.80 -36.20 -12.66
C ASP A 165 35.31 -37.53 -13.24
N GLY A 166 34.72 -38.40 -12.41
CA GLY A 166 34.17 -39.69 -12.84
C GLY A 166 35.24 -40.74 -13.15
N ASN A 167 36.50 -40.54 -12.72
CA ASN A 167 37.57 -41.50 -12.94
C ASN A 167 37.77 -42.36 -11.68
N HIS A 168 37.11 -43.54 -11.66
CA HIS A 168 37.22 -44.54 -10.59
C HIS A 168 37.77 -45.86 -11.12
#